data_AF-A0A7M7JQD7-F1
#
_entry.id   AF-A0A7M7JQD7-F1
#
_cell.length_a   1.000
_cell.length_b   1.000
_cell.length_c   1.000
_cell.angle_alpha   90.00
_cell.angle_beta   90.00
_cell.angle_gamma   90.00
#
_symmetry.space_group_name_H-M   'P 1'
#
loop_
_entity.id
_entity.type
_entity.pdbx_description
1 polymer ?
#
loop_
_entity_poly.entity_id
_entity_poly.type
_entity_poly.pdbx_seq_one_letter_code
_entity_poly.pdbx_strand_id
1 'polypeptide(L)'
;MFFRDLPDNLNPGRISLSPVGGVDGIITTCDACGEFSLRRVLGSCGHVFCWSCCIVRNSPAGLELRCSECKKNSACERVELTESFLRDMAFICGCGHEGNLAQIREHLWTCETDHFIKDPSSAPSSSTPNLAVTTNQTFQDHASQMALIPAKSVVPDSTLAAARKENLIKIIQAELKPLWMISARIGLAKTKAYFCFELHKLMDDFVYKRFTQEHSTLTWATGEYPAQVYCKITVVADKRYLSVFFKPINDPPSFSGWPMKKKIIIELYNIKGEPVHKKMAVTFANNEPTWDGFIRPYHPQELGGHGFEKFYAIDDLLTYDPRIVVNGKVCLSVKLEDL
;
A
#
# COMPACT_ATOMS: atom_id res chain seq x y z
N MET A 1 10.53 -3.24 -17.41
CA MET A 1 10.67 -1.80 -17.11
C MET A 1 12.03 -1.53 -16.49
N PHE A 2 12.56 -0.31 -16.65
CA PHE A 2 13.84 0.10 -16.07
C PHE A 2 13.60 1.05 -14.89
N PHE A 3 14.50 1.01 -13.91
CA PHE A 3 14.45 1.87 -12.73
C PHE A 3 15.49 2.97 -12.81
N ARG A 4 15.15 4.17 -12.34
CA ARG A 4 16.05 5.32 -12.23
C ARG A 4 15.92 5.99 -10.87
N ASP A 5 16.95 6.75 -10.51
CA ASP A 5 16.98 7.57 -9.28
C ASP A 5 16.73 6.75 -7.99
N LEU A 6 17.14 5.48 -7.99
CA LEU A 6 17.07 4.62 -6.81
C LEU A 6 18.31 4.81 -5.92
N PRO A 7 18.15 4.71 -4.59
CA PRO A 7 19.27 4.58 -3.68
C PRO A 7 20.20 3.42 -4.06
N ASP A 8 21.50 3.57 -3.80
CA ASP A 8 22.52 2.58 -4.19
C ASP A 8 22.22 1.17 -3.69
N ASN A 9 21.65 1.04 -2.49
CA ASN A 9 21.30 -0.26 -1.91
C ASN A 9 20.10 -0.96 -2.58
N LEU A 10 19.31 -0.23 -3.39
CA LEU A 10 18.16 -0.75 -4.13
C LEU A 10 18.36 -0.68 -5.65
N ASN A 11 19.51 -0.19 -6.13
CA ASN A 11 19.74 0.02 -7.56
C ASN A 11 20.30 -1.25 -8.22
N PRO A 12 19.53 -1.99 -9.03
CA PRO A 12 20.02 -3.18 -9.74
C PRO A 12 20.80 -2.82 -11.02
N GLY A 13 21.08 -1.54 -11.27
CA GLY A 13 21.62 -1.07 -12.55
C GLY A 13 20.54 -0.99 -13.63
N ARG A 14 20.98 -0.76 -14.88
CA ARG A 14 20.09 -0.61 -16.04
C ARG A 14 19.68 -1.96 -16.60
N ILE A 15 18.83 -2.68 -15.86
CA ILE A 15 18.24 -3.95 -16.29
C ILE A 15 16.72 -3.86 -16.42
N SER A 16 16.15 -4.63 -17.35
CA SER A 16 14.70 -4.73 -17.46
C SER A 16 14.15 -5.71 -16.42
N LEU A 17 13.23 -5.20 -15.61
CA LEU A 17 12.53 -5.94 -14.57
C LEU A 17 11.02 -5.95 -14.84
N SER A 18 10.36 -7.05 -14.53
CA SER A 18 8.90 -7.10 -14.52
C SER A 18 8.42 -7.27 -13.08
N PRO A 19 7.44 -6.48 -12.61
CA PRO A 19 6.92 -6.65 -11.27
C PRO A 19 6.13 -7.97 -11.17
N VAL A 20 6.12 -8.57 -9.98
CA VAL A 20 5.40 -9.81 -9.70
C VAL A 20 4.19 -9.52 -8.81
N GLY A 21 3.07 -10.22 -9.03
CA GLY A 21 1.90 -10.18 -8.14
C GLY A 21 0.84 -9.13 -8.47
N GLY A 22 0.68 -8.75 -9.74
CA GLY A 22 -0.47 -7.94 -10.20
C GLY A 22 -0.45 -6.47 -9.76
N VAL A 23 0.73 -5.95 -9.48
CA VAL A 23 0.98 -4.55 -9.08
C VAL A 23 1.22 -3.62 -10.28
N ASP A 24 0.91 -4.08 -11.50
CA ASP A 24 1.11 -3.37 -12.76
C ASP A 24 0.40 -2.00 -12.82
N GLY A 25 -0.62 -1.78 -11.96
CA GLY A 25 -1.30 -0.50 -11.83
C GLY A 25 -0.65 0.50 -10.86
N ILE A 26 0.23 0.05 -9.96
CA ILE A 26 0.86 0.93 -8.95
C ILE A 26 2.20 1.49 -9.46
N ILE A 27 2.97 0.62 -10.11
CA ILE A 27 4.25 0.95 -10.73
C ILE A 27 3.99 1.30 -12.21
N THR A 28 3.68 2.56 -12.45
CA THR A 28 3.54 3.11 -13.80
C THR A 28 4.86 3.73 -14.26
N THR A 29 5.29 3.38 -15.46
CA THR A 29 6.46 3.98 -16.11
C THR A 29 6.15 5.41 -16.57
N CYS A 30 7.20 6.22 -16.72
CA CYS A 30 7.10 7.54 -17.35
C CYS A 30 6.63 7.40 -18.80
N ASP A 31 5.57 8.11 -19.19
CA ASP A 31 5.04 8.08 -20.56
C ASP A 31 6.04 8.62 -21.59
N ALA A 32 7.02 9.44 -21.16
CA ALA A 32 8.02 10.01 -22.05
C ALA A 32 9.27 9.12 -22.24
N CYS A 33 9.80 8.52 -21.17
CA CYS A 33 11.06 7.75 -21.25
C CYS A 33 10.89 6.23 -21.04
N GLY A 34 9.71 5.76 -20.63
CA GLY A 34 9.45 4.36 -20.32
C GLY A 34 10.13 3.83 -19.06
N GLU A 35 10.85 4.69 -18.31
CA GLU A 35 11.51 4.32 -17.05
C GLU A 35 10.62 4.64 -15.85
N PHE A 36 10.73 3.84 -14.80
CA PHE A 36 10.10 4.08 -13.52
C PHE A 36 11.01 4.88 -12.59
N SER A 37 10.47 5.93 -11.96
CA SER A 37 11.14 6.72 -10.93
C SER A 37 10.26 6.80 -9.68
N LEU A 38 10.89 6.80 -8.51
CA LEU A 38 10.22 7.08 -7.23
C LEU A 38 9.58 8.48 -7.22
N ARG A 39 10.17 9.42 -7.96
CA ARG A 39 9.75 10.82 -8.03
C ARG A 39 9.05 11.09 -9.35
N ARG A 40 7.73 11.19 -9.30
CA ARG A 40 6.89 11.36 -10.49
C ARG A 40 5.90 12.50 -10.34
N VAL A 41 5.32 12.88 -11.47
CA VAL A 41 4.26 13.87 -11.60
C VAL A 41 3.10 13.19 -12.31
N LEU A 42 1.92 13.19 -11.67
CA LEU A 42 0.68 12.69 -12.24
C LEU A 42 -0.14 13.88 -12.74
N GLY A 43 -0.44 13.90 -14.03
CA GLY A 43 -1.34 14.89 -14.62
C GLY A 43 -2.80 14.53 -14.41
N SER A 44 -3.66 15.53 -14.28
CA SER A 44 -5.12 15.38 -14.32
C SER A 44 -5.63 14.77 -15.64
N CYS A 45 -4.80 14.79 -16.69
CA CYS A 45 -5.05 14.07 -17.94
C CYS A 45 -4.75 12.56 -17.89
N GLY A 46 -4.29 12.02 -16.74
CA GLY A 46 -4.00 10.60 -16.55
C GLY A 46 -2.55 10.17 -16.85
N HIS A 47 -1.75 11.04 -17.50
CA HIS A 47 -0.35 10.73 -17.85
C HIS A 47 0.61 10.93 -16.67
N VAL A 48 1.65 10.11 -16.64
CA VAL A 48 2.68 10.04 -15.59
C VAL A 48 4.05 10.36 -16.17
N PHE A 49 4.78 11.25 -15.51
CA PHE A 49 6.13 11.64 -15.92
C PHE A 49 7.11 11.57 -14.76
N CYS A 50 8.35 11.14 -15.00
CA CYS A 50 9.42 11.35 -14.02
C CYS A 50 9.80 12.84 -13.98
N TRP A 51 10.40 13.29 -12.87
CA TRP A 51 10.77 14.69 -12.69
C TRP A 51 11.73 15.21 -13.76
N SER A 52 12.56 14.35 -14.33
CA SER A 52 13.50 14.71 -15.40
C SER A 52 12.83 14.85 -16.78
N CYS A 53 11.65 14.26 -16.99
CA CYS A 53 10.97 14.26 -18.29
C CYS A 53 9.82 15.28 -18.36
N CYS A 54 9.33 15.80 -17.24
CA CYS A 54 8.27 16.81 -17.25
C CYS A 54 8.79 18.23 -17.08
N ILE A 55 8.14 19.17 -17.75
CA ILE A 55 8.27 20.61 -17.47
C ILE A 55 7.07 21.00 -16.62
N VAL A 56 7.33 21.33 -15.35
CA VAL A 56 6.31 21.79 -14.40
C VAL A 56 6.50 23.26 -14.06
N ARG A 57 5.40 23.99 -13.85
CA ARG A 57 5.39 25.39 -13.46
C ARG A 57 4.42 25.61 -12.31
N ASN A 58 4.81 26.45 -11.36
CA ASN A 58 3.89 26.94 -10.33
C ASN A 58 2.98 28.01 -10.93
N SER A 59 1.67 27.79 -10.85
CA SER A 59 0.63 28.76 -11.21
C SER A 59 -0.12 29.20 -9.93
N PRO A 60 -0.89 30.30 -9.97
CA PRO A 60 -1.78 30.67 -8.86
C PRO A 60 -2.80 29.59 -8.50
N ALA A 61 -3.16 28.71 -9.44
CA ALA A 61 -4.11 27.62 -9.24
C ALA A 61 -3.44 26.31 -8.73
N GLY A 62 -2.12 26.28 -8.60
CA GLY A 62 -1.34 25.11 -8.21
C GLY A 62 -0.28 24.71 -9.23
N LEU A 63 0.19 23.47 -9.15
CA LEU A 63 1.22 22.95 -10.06
C LEU A 63 0.59 22.57 -11.41
N GLU A 64 1.19 23.05 -12.49
CA GLU A 64 0.80 22.71 -13.86
C GLU A 64 1.94 22.01 -14.58
N LEU A 65 1.60 21.04 -15.44
CA LEU A 65 2.53 20.33 -16.31
C LEU A 65 2.16 20.56 -17.78
N ARG A 66 3.15 20.73 -18.66
CA ARG A 66 2.93 20.64 -20.11
C ARG A 66 3.02 19.19 -20.54
N CYS A 67 1.88 18.52 -20.73
CA CYS A 67 1.87 17.10 -21.06
C CYS A 67 2.43 16.86 -22.48
N SER A 68 3.44 16.00 -22.59
CA SER A 68 4.04 15.62 -23.88
C SER A 68 3.10 14.80 -24.74
N GLU A 69 2.20 14.03 -24.14
CA GLU A 69 1.25 13.18 -24.88
C GLU A 69 0.05 14.00 -25.37
N CYS A 70 -0.62 14.71 -24.45
CA CYS A 70 -1.78 15.53 -24.80
C CYS A 70 -1.43 16.84 -25.53
N LYS A 71 -0.16 17.26 -25.54
CA LYS A 71 0.29 18.58 -26.03
C LYS A 71 -0.50 19.76 -25.43
N LYS A 72 -0.92 19.65 -24.17
CA LYS A 72 -1.71 20.65 -23.43
C LYS A 72 -1.18 20.86 -22.02
N ASN A 73 -1.49 22.01 -21.43
CA ASN A 73 -1.22 22.24 -20.01
C ASN A 73 -2.30 21.52 -19.20
N SER A 74 -1.91 20.89 -18.10
CA SER A 74 -2.79 20.10 -17.25
C SER A 74 -2.38 20.33 -15.79
N ALA A 75 -3.36 20.50 -14.90
CA ALA A 75 -3.11 20.52 -13.46
C ALA A 75 -2.49 19.19 -13.05
N CYS A 76 -1.56 19.21 -12.09
CA CYS A 76 -0.79 18.02 -11.74
C CYS A 76 -0.45 17.95 -10.26
N GLU A 77 -0.06 16.75 -9.83
CA GLU A 77 0.39 16.46 -8.47
C GLU A 77 1.78 15.80 -8.51
N ARG A 78 2.64 16.16 -7.55
CA ARG A 78 3.89 15.44 -7.31
C ARG A 78 3.60 14.23 -6.44
N VAL A 79 3.97 13.06 -6.94
CA VAL A 79 3.82 11.80 -6.23
C VAL A 79 5.22 11.25 -5.99
N GLU A 80 5.55 11.02 -4.72
CA GLU A 80 6.79 10.36 -4.32
C GLU A 80 6.46 9.05 -3.64
N LEU A 81 6.96 7.95 -4.20
CA LEU A 81 6.88 6.63 -3.58
C LEU A 81 8.02 6.48 -2.59
N THR A 82 7.77 5.81 -1.47
CA THR A 82 8.81 5.59 -0.45
C THR A 82 9.72 4.45 -0.84
N GLU A 83 10.99 4.51 -0.43
CA GLU A 83 11.93 3.41 -0.61
C GLU A 83 11.45 2.11 0.07
N SER A 84 10.77 2.25 1.21
CA SER A 84 10.17 1.12 1.92
C SER A 84 9.16 0.37 1.05
N PHE A 85 8.39 1.09 0.22
CA PHE A 85 7.43 0.48 -0.68
C PHE A 85 8.13 -0.41 -1.71
N LEU A 86 9.22 0.04 -2.33
CA LEU A 86 9.96 -0.77 -3.31
C LEU A 86 10.72 -1.95 -2.69
N ARG A 87 11.18 -1.82 -1.45
CA ARG A 87 11.97 -2.85 -0.76
C ARG A 87 11.22 -4.17 -0.62
N ASP A 88 9.91 -4.08 -0.44
CA ASP A 88 9.05 -5.23 -0.19
C ASP A 88 8.43 -5.80 -1.47
N MET A 89 8.65 -5.15 -2.62
CA MET A 89 8.12 -5.59 -3.91
C MET A 89 9.01 -6.62 -4.57
N ALA A 90 8.38 -7.65 -5.13
CA ALA A 90 9.05 -8.68 -5.92
C ALA A 90 9.04 -8.30 -7.41
N PHE A 91 10.16 -8.59 -8.06
CA PHE A 91 10.37 -8.41 -9.49
C PHE A 91 11.03 -9.67 -10.05
N ILE A 92 10.95 -9.82 -11.36
CA ILE A 92 11.62 -10.88 -12.11
C ILE A 92 12.56 -10.27 -13.16
N CYS A 93 13.81 -10.73 -13.19
CA CYS A 93 14.79 -10.37 -14.24
C CYS A 93 14.45 -11.06 -15.58
N GLY A 94 15.08 -10.62 -16.66
CA GLY A 94 15.04 -11.35 -17.94
C GLY A 94 15.59 -12.79 -17.90
N CYS A 95 16.33 -13.13 -16.84
CA CYS A 95 16.87 -14.46 -16.56
C CYS A 95 15.91 -15.40 -15.81
N GLY A 96 14.73 -14.91 -15.40
CA GLY A 96 13.75 -15.68 -14.63
C GLY A 96 13.96 -15.71 -13.10
N HIS A 97 15.06 -15.15 -12.58
CA HIS A 97 15.25 -14.96 -11.14
C HIS A 97 14.24 -13.95 -10.59
N GLU A 98 13.48 -14.38 -9.57
CA GLU A 98 12.49 -13.58 -8.85
C GLU A 98 13.02 -13.17 -7.48
N GLY A 99 12.87 -11.90 -7.13
CA GLY A 99 13.26 -11.36 -5.83
C GLY A 99 12.94 -9.88 -5.70
N ASN A 100 13.16 -9.29 -4.53
CA ASN A 100 13.11 -7.84 -4.39
C ASN A 100 14.33 -7.16 -5.03
N LEU A 101 14.32 -5.83 -5.12
CA LEU A 101 15.41 -5.09 -5.77
C LEU A 101 16.80 -5.34 -5.16
N ALA A 102 16.88 -5.52 -3.84
CA ALA A 102 18.15 -5.83 -3.17
C ALA A 102 18.65 -7.24 -3.50
N GLN A 103 17.74 -8.23 -3.50
CA GLN A 103 18.06 -9.60 -3.89
C GLN A 103 18.45 -9.69 -5.37
N ILE A 104 17.74 -8.99 -6.24
CA ILE A 104 18.06 -8.91 -7.66
C ILE A 104 19.43 -8.27 -7.87
N ARG A 105 19.73 -7.17 -7.18
CA ARG A 105 21.05 -6.54 -7.26
C ARG A 105 22.17 -7.52 -6.88
N GLU A 106 22.00 -8.25 -5.77
CA GLU A 106 22.96 -9.28 -5.34
C GLU A 106 23.09 -10.42 -6.36
N HIS A 107 21.96 -10.84 -6.92
CA HIS A 107 21.90 -11.84 -7.99
C HIS A 107 22.69 -11.37 -9.23
N LEU A 108 22.49 -10.13 -9.70
CA LEU A 108 23.21 -9.60 -10.87
C LEU A 108 24.71 -9.48 -10.63
N TRP A 109 25.13 -9.28 -9.38
CA TRP A 109 26.55 -9.23 -9.02
C TRP A 109 27.22 -10.60 -9.06
N THR A 110 26.47 -11.67 -8.75
CA THR A 110 26.99 -13.04 -8.61
C THR A 110 26.67 -13.95 -9.79
N CYS A 111 25.74 -13.56 -10.65
CA CYS A 111 25.28 -14.36 -11.77
C CYS A 111 26.27 -14.29 -12.94
N GLU A 112 26.66 -15.45 -13.46
CA GLU A 112 27.50 -15.58 -14.66
C GLU A 112 26.73 -15.36 -15.98
N THR A 113 25.39 -15.29 -15.91
CA THR A 113 24.55 -15.09 -17.10
C THR A 113 24.50 -13.62 -17.46
N ASP A 114 24.84 -13.29 -18.70
CA ASP A 114 24.75 -11.91 -19.19
C ASP A 114 23.29 -11.43 -19.25
N HIS A 115 22.96 -10.41 -18.45
CA HIS A 115 21.71 -9.66 -18.55
C HIS A 115 21.83 -8.60 -19.64
N PHE A 116 21.91 -9.04 -20.90
CA PHE A 116 22.03 -8.11 -22.02
C PHE A 116 20.87 -7.11 -22.04
N ILE A 117 21.22 -5.82 -22.08
CA ILE A 117 20.32 -4.77 -22.51
C ILE A 117 20.07 -5.05 -23.99
N LYS A 118 18.91 -5.61 -24.33
CA LYS A 118 18.42 -5.52 -25.71
C LYS A 118 18.12 -4.05 -25.95
N ASP A 119 19.13 -3.30 -26.36
CA ASP A 119 18.89 -2.01 -27.00
C ASP A 119 17.98 -2.29 -28.20
N PRO A 120 16.84 -1.61 -28.35
CA PRO A 120 15.99 -1.78 -29.52
C PRO A 120 16.65 -1.30 -30.84
N SER A 121 17.95 -1.00 -30.85
CA SER A 121 18.62 -0.33 -31.98
C SER A 121 20.11 -0.65 -32.18
N SER A 122 20.59 -1.90 -32.11
CA SER A 122 21.97 -2.21 -32.55
C SER A 122 22.24 -3.67 -32.92
N ALA A 123 22.82 -3.84 -34.12
CA ALA A 123 23.43 -5.05 -34.66
C ALA A 123 24.82 -5.31 -34.04
N PRO A 124 25.42 -6.52 -34.18
CA PRO A 124 26.51 -6.95 -33.31
C PRO A 124 27.88 -6.50 -33.82
N SER A 125 28.74 -6.05 -32.91
CA SER A 125 30.19 -6.02 -33.11
C SER A 125 30.94 -6.42 -31.84
N SER A 126 32.00 -7.17 -32.09
CA SER A 126 32.80 -8.05 -31.25
C SER A 126 33.88 -7.39 -30.36
N SER A 127 34.33 -8.18 -29.36
CA SER A 127 35.70 -8.28 -28.77
C SER A 127 36.23 -7.09 -27.95
N THR A 128 36.94 -7.21 -26.80
CA THR A 128 37.62 -8.29 -26.05
C THR A 128 37.99 -7.74 -24.64
N PRO A 129 38.36 -8.59 -23.64
CA PRO A 129 38.49 -8.22 -22.22
C PRO A 129 39.93 -7.96 -21.77
N ASN A 130 40.13 -7.30 -20.61
CA ASN A 130 41.43 -7.31 -19.93
C ASN A 130 41.35 -7.36 -18.40
N LEU A 131 42.09 -8.36 -17.90
CA LEU A 131 42.90 -8.48 -16.70
C LEU A 131 42.30 -8.36 -15.28
N ALA A 132 42.41 -9.51 -14.60
CA ALA A 132 42.45 -9.68 -13.16
C ALA A 132 43.72 -9.10 -12.52
N VAL A 133 43.58 -8.65 -11.27
CA VAL A 133 44.69 -8.49 -10.31
C VAL A 133 44.24 -9.01 -8.94
N THR A 134 44.98 -10.02 -8.47
CA THR A 134 45.06 -10.64 -7.13
C THR A 134 45.45 -9.57 -6.07
N THR A 135 45.18 -9.65 -4.76
CA THR A 135 45.72 -10.62 -3.78
C THR A 135 45.25 -10.23 -2.35
N ASN A 136 44.95 -11.22 -1.50
CA ASN A 136 45.21 -11.43 -0.03
C ASN A 136 45.31 -10.20 0.93
N GLN A 137 44.93 -10.22 2.22
CA GLN A 137 45.11 -11.26 3.25
C GLN A 137 44.41 -10.89 4.58
N THR A 138 44.20 -11.92 5.39
CA THR A 138 43.67 -12.14 6.75
C THR A 138 44.30 -11.32 7.91
N PHE A 139 43.55 -11.05 9.01
CA PHE A 139 43.77 -11.62 10.37
C PHE A 139 42.83 -11.07 11.49
N GLN A 140 42.39 -12.04 12.30
CA GLN A 140 41.77 -12.19 13.65
C GLN A 140 41.49 -11.04 14.66
N ASP A 141 40.32 -11.24 15.32
CA ASP A 141 39.98 -11.26 16.77
C ASP A 141 40.49 -10.21 17.76
N HIS A 142 39.57 -9.68 18.60
CA HIS A 142 39.65 -9.77 20.07
C HIS A 142 38.33 -9.34 20.75
N ALA A 143 38.04 -9.99 21.88
CA ALA A 143 36.80 -9.93 22.63
C ALA A 143 36.84 -9.02 23.88
N SER A 144 35.63 -8.64 24.32
CA SER A 144 35.18 -8.34 25.70
C SER A 144 35.61 -7.04 26.39
N GLN A 145 34.64 -6.28 26.93
CA GLN A 145 34.47 -6.13 28.39
C GLN A 145 33.17 -5.41 28.83
N MET A 146 32.92 -5.58 30.12
CA MET A 146 31.69 -5.42 30.91
C MET A 146 31.26 -3.97 31.17
N ALA A 147 29.97 -3.78 31.50
CA ALA A 147 29.50 -2.59 32.21
C ALA A 147 28.47 -2.94 33.29
N LEU A 148 28.59 -2.18 34.39
CA LEU A 148 27.99 -2.34 35.71
C LEU A 148 26.48 -2.05 35.77
N ILE A 149 25.80 -2.71 36.72
CA ILE A 149 24.41 -2.47 37.13
C ILE A 149 24.40 -1.52 38.35
N PRO A 150 23.65 -0.40 38.33
CA PRO A 150 23.26 0.30 39.53
C PRO A 150 21.76 0.17 39.86
N ALA A 151 21.46 0.53 41.11
CA ALA A 151 20.31 0.14 41.93
C ALA A 151 18.93 0.68 41.51
N LYS A 152 17.90 -0.03 42.01
CA LYS A 152 16.47 0.24 41.88
C LYS A 152 16.07 1.59 42.48
N SER A 153 15.57 2.48 41.62
CA SER A 153 14.82 3.69 41.98
C SER A 153 13.33 3.38 41.96
N VAL A 154 12.61 3.76 43.01
CA VAL A 154 11.16 3.62 43.15
C VAL A 154 10.50 4.78 42.39
N VAL A 155 9.80 4.45 41.30
CA VAL A 155 9.13 5.41 40.42
C VAL A 155 7.64 5.52 40.78
N PRO A 156 7.05 6.72 40.88
CA PRO A 156 5.64 6.92 41.22
C PRO A 156 4.68 6.40 40.12
N ASP A 157 3.50 5.93 40.54
CA ASP A 157 2.52 5.19 39.75
C ASP A 157 2.05 5.88 38.44
N SER A 158 2.12 7.21 38.35
CA SER A 158 1.75 7.96 37.13
C SER A 158 2.78 7.83 36.00
N THR A 159 4.06 7.64 36.34
CA THR A 159 5.14 7.41 35.38
C THR A 159 5.16 5.95 34.92
N LEU A 160 4.66 5.02 35.73
CA LEU A 160 4.50 3.61 35.37
C LEU A 160 3.46 3.41 34.26
N ALA A 161 2.38 4.20 34.25
CA ALA A 161 1.37 4.17 33.18
C ALA A 161 1.91 4.73 31.86
N ALA A 162 2.66 5.84 31.90
CA ALA A 162 3.30 6.44 30.73
C ALA A 162 4.44 5.54 30.18
N ALA A 163 5.29 5.01 31.05
CA ALA A 163 6.35 4.08 30.69
C ALA A 163 5.81 2.73 30.20
N ARG A 164 4.68 2.24 30.73
CA ARG A 164 3.97 1.07 30.18
C ARG A 164 3.44 1.35 28.78
N LYS A 165 2.87 2.53 28.53
CA LYS A 165 2.40 2.94 27.19
C LYS A 165 3.56 3.02 26.19
N GLU A 166 4.70 3.59 26.59
CA GLU A 166 5.87 3.76 25.73
C GLU A 166 6.64 2.44 25.49
N ASN A 167 6.70 1.56 26.48
CA ASN A 167 7.31 0.23 26.37
C ASN A 167 6.40 -0.74 25.57
N LEU A 168 5.08 -0.62 25.69
CA LEU A 168 4.13 -1.35 24.84
C LEU A 168 4.28 -0.94 23.37
N ILE A 169 4.44 0.35 23.07
CA ILE A 169 4.71 0.84 21.70
C ILE A 169 6.03 0.25 21.16
N LYS A 170 7.10 0.20 21.97
CA LYS A 170 8.39 -0.38 21.56
C LYS A 170 8.34 -1.90 21.33
N ILE A 171 7.61 -2.63 22.16
CA ILE A 171 7.39 -4.08 22.02
C ILE A 171 6.52 -4.38 20.80
N ILE A 172 5.45 -3.60 20.57
CA ILE A 172 4.59 -3.69 19.38
C ILE A 172 5.40 -3.41 18.09
N GLN A 173 6.36 -2.48 18.12
CA GLN A 173 7.24 -2.19 16.99
C GLN A 173 8.28 -3.29 16.73
N ALA A 174 8.74 -4.01 17.76
CA ALA A 174 9.78 -5.03 17.65
C ALA A 174 9.26 -6.42 17.27
N GLU A 175 8.07 -6.81 17.72
CA GLU A 175 7.54 -8.17 17.52
C GLU A 175 6.67 -8.37 16.27
N LEU A 176 6.20 -7.29 15.63
CA LEU A 176 5.27 -7.39 14.49
C LEU A 176 5.95 -7.61 13.14
N LYS A 177 7.14 -8.21 13.15
CA LYS A 177 7.88 -8.61 11.96
C LYS A 177 7.18 -9.63 11.01
N PRO A 178 5.97 -10.17 11.27
CA PRO A 178 5.22 -10.91 10.24
C PRO A 178 4.03 -10.16 9.59
N LEU A 179 3.57 -9.03 10.14
CA LEU A 179 2.27 -8.43 9.75
C LEU A 179 2.34 -7.22 8.81
N TRP A 180 3.54 -6.72 8.49
CA TRP A 180 3.78 -5.74 7.41
C TRP A 180 3.55 -6.35 6.02
N MET A 181 3.35 -7.68 5.93
CA MET A 181 2.96 -8.39 4.72
C MET A 181 1.44 -8.43 4.47
N ILE A 182 0.67 -7.46 4.99
CA ILE A 182 -0.69 -7.17 4.52
C ILE A 182 -0.73 -5.76 3.92
N SER A 183 0.29 -5.40 3.13
CA SER A 183 -0.01 -4.69 1.89
C SER A 183 -0.85 -5.65 1.03
N ALA A 184 -1.94 -5.17 0.43
CA ALA A 184 -2.89 -6.00 -0.29
C ALA A 184 -2.18 -6.97 -1.26
N ARG A 185 -2.04 -8.25 -0.89
CA ARG A 185 -1.59 -9.30 -1.81
C ARG A 185 -2.75 -9.60 -2.76
N ILE A 186 -2.82 -8.86 -3.85
CA ILE A 186 -3.76 -9.03 -4.96
C ILE A 186 -3.40 -10.34 -5.68
N GLY A 187 -3.96 -11.45 -5.20
CA GLY A 187 -4.00 -12.70 -5.97
C GLY A 187 -5.21 -12.67 -6.90
N LEU A 188 -5.01 -13.06 -8.16
CA LEU A 188 -5.95 -12.99 -9.30
C LEU A 188 -7.30 -13.71 -9.17
N ALA A 189 -7.70 -14.20 -7.98
CA ALA A 189 -9.00 -14.83 -7.75
C ALA A 189 -9.49 -14.71 -6.30
N LYS A 190 -9.10 -13.65 -5.58
CA LYS A 190 -9.51 -13.53 -4.16
C LYS A 190 -10.82 -12.77 -4.03
N THR A 191 -11.88 -13.51 -3.73
CA THR A 191 -13.16 -12.98 -3.25
C THR A 191 -13.05 -12.27 -1.90
N LYS A 192 -11.87 -12.24 -1.28
CA LYS A 192 -11.60 -11.60 0.01
C LYS A 192 -10.35 -10.72 -0.06
N ALA A 193 -10.45 -9.48 0.40
CA ALA A 193 -9.32 -8.58 0.62
C ALA A 193 -9.22 -8.13 2.07
N TYR A 194 -8.03 -7.67 2.43
CA TYR A 194 -7.70 -7.16 3.76
C TYR A 194 -7.24 -5.70 3.62
N PHE A 195 -7.66 -4.88 4.57
CA PHE A 195 -7.48 -3.44 4.58
C PHE A 195 -7.05 -3.03 5.98
N CYS A 196 -6.07 -2.14 6.10
CA CYS A 196 -5.70 -1.55 7.38
C CYS A 196 -5.83 -0.03 7.28
N PHE A 197 -6.59 0.56 8.20
CA PHE A 197 -6.89 1.99 8.24
C PHE A 197 -6.23 2.64 9.45
N GLU A 198 -5.71 3.86 9.29
CA GLU A 198 -5.10 4.65 10.35
C GLU A 198 -6.17 5.23 11.27
N LEU A 199 -6.53 4.48 12.31
CA LEU A 199 -7.59 4.86 13.24
C LEU A 199 -7.25 6.14 14.01
N HIS A 200 -6.00 6.33 14.42
CA HIS A 200 -5.59 7.54 15.13
C HIS A 200 -5.86 8.79 14.29
N LYS A 201 -5.51 8.75 12.99
CA LYS A 201 -5.79 9.84 12.04
C LYS A 201 -7.29 10.07 11.86
N LEU A 202 -8.07 8.99 11.75
CA LEU A 202 -9.55 9.05 11.74
C LEU A 202 -10.12 9.74 12.98
N MET A 203 -9.56 9.44 14.16
CA MET A 203 -9.98 10.04 15.43
C MET A 203 -9.57 11.52 15.52
N ASP A 204 -8.34 11.85 15.15
CA ASP A 204 -7.83 13.22 15.15
C ASP A 204 -8.63 14.10 14.19
N ASP A 205 -8.90 13.62 12.97
CA ASP A 205 -9.74 14.30 11.99
C ASP A 205 -11.16 14.53 12.53
N PHE A 206 -11.75 13.52 13.18
CA PHE A 206 -13.08 13.62 13.78
C PHE A 206 -13.12 14.67 14.91
N VAL A 207 -12.12 14.69 15.79
CA VAL A 207 -12.02 15.67 16.89
C VAL A 207 -11.83 17.08 16.36
N TYR A 208 -10.95 17.26 15.38
CA TYR A 208 -10.60 18.57 14.84
C TYR A 208 -11.73 19.18 14.01
N LYS A 209 -12.36 18.38 13.14
CA LYS A 209 -13.30 18.91 12.14
C LYS A 209 -14.76 18.85 12.55
N ARG A 210 -15.13 18.06 13.58
CA ARG A 210 -16.51 17.86 14.09
C ARG A 210 -17.55 17.38 13.06
N PHE A 211 -17.18 17.21 11.79
CA PHE A 211 -18.03 16.67 10.72
C PHE A 211 -17.48 15.31 10.25
N THR A 212 -18.37 14.45 9.77
CA THR A 212 -18.04 13.13 9.24
C THR A 212 -17.17 13.26 7.99
N GLN A 213 -15.91 12.80 8.06
CA GLN A 213 -15.03 12.71 6.89
C GLN A 213 -14.87 11.26 6.45
N GLU A 214 -14.92 11.03 5.14
CA GLU A 214 -14.50 9.78 4.53
C GLU A 214 -12.97 9.77 4.48
N HIS A 215 -12.33 8.79 5.11
CA HIS A 215 -10.88 8.65 5.06
C HIS A 215 -10.43 8.01 3.75
N SER A 216 -9.11 8.05 3.50
CA SER A 216 -8.44 7.50 2.33
C SER A 216 -9.10 6.19 1.87
N THR A 217 -9.76 6.28 0.73
CA THR A 217 -10.48 5.15 0.16
C THR A 217 -9.48 4.17 -0.42
N LEU A 218 -9.62 2.89 -0.08
CA LEU A 218 -8.77 1.84 -0.63
C LEU A 218 -9.52 1.15 -1.76
N THR A 219 -8.98 1.26 -2.97
CA THR A 219 -9.51 0.56 -4.14
C THR A 219 -9.09 -0.90 -4.09
N TRP A 220 -10.07 -1.77 -4.22
CA TRP A 220 -9.96 -3.21 -4.33
C TRP A 220 -10.49 -3.64 -5.69
N ALA A 221 -9.57 -3.96 -6.59
CA ALA A 221 -9.90 -4.62 -7.85
C ALA A 221 -10.12 -6.12 -7.58
N THR A 222 -11.37 -6.52 -7.29
CA THR A 222 -11.74 -7.93 -7.47
C THR A 222 -11.90 -8.21 -8.96
N GLY A 223 -11.70 -9.46 -9.37
CA GLY A 223 -12.01 -9.89 -10.74
C GLY A 223 -13.50 -9.80 -11.09
N GLU A 224 -14.39 -9.65 -10.10
CA GLU A 224 -15.83 -9.61 -10.32
C GLU A 224 -16.39 -8.19 -10.28
N TYR A 225 -16.21 -7.49 -9.17
CA TYR A 225 -16.70 -6.12 -8.93
C TYR A 225 -15.58 -5.28 -8.31
N PRO A 226 -14.92 -4.44 -9.10
CA PRO A 226 -14.02 -3.42 -8.58
C PRO A 226 -14.77 -2.56 -7.56
N ALA A 227 -14.15 -2.31 -6.42
CA ALA A 227 -14.81 -1.66 -5.30
C ALA A 227 -13.86 -0.80 -4.50
N GLN A 228 -14.43 0.13 -3.76
CA GLN A 228 -13.77 1.00 -2.83
C GLN A 228 -14.25 0.64 -1.43
N VAL A 229 -13.31 0.45 -0.51
CA VAL A 229 -13.61 0.22 0.91
C VAL A 229 -13.05 1.40 1.69
N TYR A 230 -13.88 1.96 2.54
CA TYR A 230 -13.50 3.10 3.37
C TYR A 230 -14.12 3.03 4.75
N CYS A 231 -13.47 3.71 5.68
CA CYS A 231 -13.91 3.83 7.06
C CYS A 231 -14.15 5.30 7.41
N LYS A 232 -15.06 5.53 8.36
CA LYS A 232 -15.26 6.83 9.00
C LYS A 232 -15.74 6.64 10.43
N ILE A 233 -15.64 7.68 11.24
CA ILE A 233 -16.25 7.69 12.58
C ILE A 233 -17.62 8.34 12.47
N THR A 234 -18.65 7.64 12.94
CA THR A 234 -20.01 8.20 13.05
C THR A 234 -20.42 8.31 14.51
N VAL A 235 -21.31 9.26 14.79
CA VAL A 235 -21.96 9.38 16.09
C VAL A 235 -23.41 8.98 15.93
N VAL A 236 -23.85 8.00 16.71
CA VAL A 236 -25.26 7.61 16.73
C VAL A 236 -25.70 7.44 18.18
N ALA A 237 -26.72 8.21 18.58
CA ALA A 237 -27.21 8.27 19.96
C ALA A 237 -26.06 8.52 20.97
N ASP A 238 -25.28 9.58 20.71
CA ASP A 238 -24.14 10.04 21.51
C ASP A 238 -22.99 9.02 21.68
N LYS A 239 -23.02 7.91 20.96
CA LYS A 239 -21.94 6.92 20.91
C LYS A 239 -21.18 6.98 19.60
N ARG A 240 -19.86 6.81 19.70
CA ARG A 240 -18.95 6.84 18.54
C ARG A 240 -18.74 5.43 18.01
N TYR A 241 -18.90 5.26 16.71
CA TYR A 241 -18.70 3.99 16.03
C TYR A 241 -17.67 4.15 14.91
N LEU A 242 -16.78 3.17 14.80
CA LEU A 242 -16.12 2.86 13.54
C LEU A 242 -17.22 2.40 12.59
N SER A 243 -17.33 3.06 11.45
CA SER A 243 -18.24 2.72 10.38
C SER A 243 -17.45 2.27 9.16
N VAL A 244 -17.91 1.22 8.49
CA VAL A 244 -17.22 0.63 7.34
C VAL A 244 -18.18 0.54 6.17
N PHE A 245 -17.74 1.03 5.01
CA PHE A 245 -18.53 1.12 3.80
C PHE A 245 -17.84 0.45 2.62
N PHE A 246 -18.66 -0.12 1.75
CA PHE A 246 -18.30 -0.75 0.48
C PHE A 246 -19.01 -0.01 -0.65
N LYS A 247 -18.24 0.41 -1.66
CA LYS A 247 -18.74 1.14 -2.82
C LYS A 247 -18.24 0.46 -4.09
N PRO A 248 -19.08 -0.24 -4.86
CA PRO A 248 -18.62 -0.79 -6.13
C PRO A 248 -18.36 0.34 -7.13
N ILE A 249 -17.26 0.29 -7.87
CA ILE A 249 -16.82 1.33 -8.81
C ILE A 249 -16.62 0.76 -10.21
N ASN A 250 -16.61 1.64 -11.22
CA ASN A 250 -16.41 1.27 -12.62
C ASN A 250 -14.97 1.49 -13.13
N ASP A 251 -13.99 1.46 -12.23
CA ASP A 251 -12.58 1.65 -12.60
C ASP A 251 -11.66 0.70 -11.80
N PRO A 252 -11.24 -0.45 -12.39
CA PRO A 252 -11.56 -0.91 -13.75
C PRO A 252 -13.04 -1.31 -13.91
N PRO A 253 -13.52 -1.57 -15.15
CA PRO A 253 -14.86 -2.12 -15.37
C PRO A 253 -15.05 -3.49 -14.72
N SER A 254 -16.25 -3.75 -14.22
CA SER A 254 -16.66 -5.07 -13.72
C SER A 254 -16.91 -6.03 -14.89
N PHE A 255 -16.41 -7.27 -14.78
CA PHE A 255 -16.73 -8.35 -15.73
C PHE A 255 -17.98 -9.15 -15.33
N SER A 256 -18.61 -8.81 -14.21
CA SER A 256 -19.80 -9.49 -13.69
C SER A 256 -21.09 -8.79 -14.10
N GLY A 257 -22.17 -9.56 -14.17
CA GLY A 257 -23.50 -9.05 -14.51
C GLY A 257 -24.10 -8.18 -13.40
N TRP A 258 -24.86 -7.16 -13.78
CA TRP A 258 -25.59 -6.29 -12.86
C TRP A 258 -27.10 -6.57 -12.90
N PRO A 259 -27.87 -6.35 -11.82
CA PRO A 259 -27.46 -5.84 -10.52
C PRO A 259 -26.54 -6.84 -9.77
N MET A 260 -25.69 -6.31 -8.88
CA MET A 260 -24.78 -7.12 -8.07
C MET A 260 -25.58 -8.06 -7.16
N LYS A 261 -25.31 -9.37 -7.27
CA LYS A 261 -25.94 -10.42 -6.45
C LYS A 261 -24.89 -11.14 -5.61
N LYS A 262 -24.46 -10.49 -4.53
CA LYS A 262 -23.41 -10.98 -3.64
C LYS A 262 -23.80 -10.76 -2.17
N LYS A 263 -23.17 -11.55 -1.30
CA LYS A 263 -23.14 -11.34 0.14
C LYS A 263 -21.83 -10.65 0.50
N ILE A 264 -21.92 -9.47 1.07
CA ILE A 264 -20.77 -8.70 1.56
C ILE A 264 -20.55 -9.07 3.03
N ILE A 265 -19.34 -9.52 3.35
CA ILE A 265 -18.94 -9.91 4.69
C ILE A 265 -17.78 -9.03 5.12
N ILE A 266 -17.95 -8.31 6.22
CA ILE A 266 -16.91 -7.44 6.78
C ILE A 266 -16.49 -7.99 8.14
N GLU A 267 -15.20 -8.29 8.29
CA GLU A 267 -14.62 -8.86 9.52
C GLU A 267 -13.53 -7.93 10.07
N LEU A 268 -13.56 -7.64 11.37
CA LEU A 268 -12.50 -6.92 12.10
C LEU A 268 -11.54 -7.93 12.71
N TYR A 269 -10.25 -7.65 12.67
CA TYR A 269 -9.20 -8.54 13.16
C TYR A 269 -8.47 -7.97 14.37
N ASN A 270 -8.00 -8.86 15.25
CA ASN A 270 -7.04 -8.52 16.29
C ASN A 270 -5.58 -8.64 15.78
N ILE A 271 -4.62 -8.32 16.66
CA ILE A 271 -3.18 -8.36 16.40
C ILE A 271 -2.65 -9.77 16.12
N LYS A 272 -3.43 -10.82 16.46
CA LYS A 272 -3.09 -12.20 16.15
C LYS A 272 -3.61 -12.63 14.78
N GLY A 273 -4.31 -11.75 14.07
CA GLY A 273 -4.96 -12.07 12.80
C GLY A 273 -6.24 -12.91 12.96
N GLU A 274 -6.85 -12.92 14.14
CA GLU A 274 -8.11 -13.61 14.40
C GLU A 274 -9.29 -12.65 14.22
N PRO A 275 -10.40 -13.07 13.59
CA PRO A 275 -11.59 -12.24 13.46
C PRO A 275 -12.28 -12.08 14.82
N VAL A 276 -12.45 -10.84 15.28
CA VAL A 276 -13.09 -10.50 16.57
C VAL A 276 -14.48 -9.90 16.42
N HIS A 277 -14.81 -9.38 15.25
CA HIS A 277 -16.13 -8.86 14.93
C HIS A 277 -16.49 -9.14 13.48
N LYS A 278 -17.77 -9.40 13.20
CA LYS A 278 -18.25 -9.74 11.86
C LYS A 278 -19.64 -9.16 11.62
N LYS A 279 -19.84 -8.53 10.46
CA LYS A 279 -21.14 -8.14 9.94
C LYS A 279 -21.31 -8.56 8.49
N MET A 280 -22.56 -8.75 8.08
CA MET A 280 -22.91 -9.24 6.75
C MET A 280 -24.07 -8.42 6.19
N ALA A 281 -24.03 -8.14 4.90
CA ALA A 281 -25.10 -7.50 4.14
C ALA A 281 -25.29 -8.28 2.83
N VAL A 282 -26.52 -8.36 2.35
CA VAL A 282 -26.83 -8.92 1.02
C VAL A 282 -27.07 -7.77 0.07
N THR A 283 -26.59 -7.86 -1.17
CA THR A 283 -26.77 -6.79 -2.18
C THR A 283 -28.10 -6.90 -2.93
N PHE A 284 -28.77 -8.05 -2.83
CA PHE A 284 -30.02 -8.37 -3.53
C PHE A 284 -30.90 -9.25 -2.65
N ALA A 285 -32.17 -8.88 -2.46
CA ALA A 285 -33.14 -9.63 -1.65
C ALA A 285 -34.55 -9.34 -2.15
N ASN A 286 -35.49 -10.29 -2.01
CA ASN A 286 -36.89 -10.12 -2.42
C ASN A 286 -37.06 -9.68 -3.90
N ASN A 287 -36.21 -10.21 -4.79
CA ASN A 287 -36.14 -9.85 -6.21
C ASN A 287 -35.75 -8.40 -6.50
N GLU A 288 -35.21 -7.67 -5.52
CA GLU A 288 -34.77 -6.28 -5.69
C GLU A 288 -33.37 -6.05 -5.08
N PRO A 289 -32.60 -5.07 -5.59
CA PRO A 289 -31.36 -4.62 -4.94
C PRO A 289 -31.65 -4.01 -3.57
N THR A 290 -30.80 -4.28 -2.57
CA THR A 290 -30.96 -3.70 -1.22
C THR A 290 -30.48 -2.26 -1.11
N TRP A 291 -29.79 -1.77 -2.15
CA TRP A 291 -29.31 -0.40 -2.28
C TRP A 291 -29.12 -0.06 -3.76
N ASP A 292 -29.48 1.15 -4.17
CA ASP A 292 -29.43 1.58 -5.58
C ASP A 292 -28.03 1.45 -6.20
N GLY A 293 -26.98 1.58 -5.41
CA GLY A 293 -25.60 1.39 -5.89
C GLY A 293 -25.19 -0.06 -6.13
N PHE A 294 -26.10 -1.01 -5.97
CA PHE A 294 -25.94 -2.37 -6.49
C PHE A 294 -26.61 -2.58 -7.84
N ILE A 295 -27.30 -1.59 -8.41
CA ILE A 295 -27.89 -1.68 -9.76
C ILE A 295 -26.83 -1.49 -10.84
N ARG A 296 -25.83 -0.64 -10.60
CA ARG A 296 -24.75 -0.30 -11.54
C ARG A 296 -23.52 0.20 -10.78
N PRO A 297 -22.31 0.16 -11.36
CA PRO A 297 -21.13 0.65 -10.68
C PRO A 297 -21.15 2.17 -10.54
N TYR A 298 -20.59 2.69 -9.45
CA TYR A 298 -20.48 4.12 -9.20
C TYR A 298 -19.27 4.72 -9.92
N HIS A 299 -19.36 6.02 -10.24
CA HIS A 299 -18.17 6.77 -10.58
C HIS A 299 -17.29 6.91 -9.31
N PRO A 300 -15.94 6.78 -9.38
CA PRO A 300 -15.08 6.86 -8.21
C PRO A 300 -15.27 8.14 -7.36
N GLN A 301 -15.66 9.24 -8.01
CA GLN A 301 -15.89 10.55 -7.40
C GLN A 301 -17.30 10.74 -6.81
N GLU A 302 -18.24 9.86 -7.12
CA GLU A 302 -19.57 9.93 -6.53
C GLU A 302 -19.50 9.56 -5.04
N LEU A 303 -20.19 10.37 -4.23
CA LEU A 303 -20.33 10.14 -2.79
C LEU A 303 -21.29 8.97 -2.54
N GLY A 304 -21.03 8.24 -1.47
CA GLY A 304 -21.92 7.17 -0.99
C GLY A 304 -21.22 5.81 -0.93
N GLY A 305 -21.96 4.84 -0.41
CA GLY A 305 -21.48 3.49 -0.18
C GLY A 305 -22.49 2.74 0.68
N HIS A 306 -22.50 1.43 0.57
CA HIS A 306 -23.33 0.57 1.41
C HIS A 306 -22.47 -0.07 2.49
N GLY A 307 -22.94 -0.08 3.73
CA GLY A 307 -22.15 -0.60 4.83
C GLY A 307 -22.83 -0.49 6.17
N PHE A 308 -22.01 -0.46 7.23
CA PHE A 308 -22.49 -0.46 8.60
C PHE A 308 -22.04 0.81 9.31
N GLU A 309 -22.99 1.71 9.59
CA GLU A 309 -22.72 2.90 10.40
C GLU A 309 -22.27 2.51 11.81
N LYS A 310 -22.97 1.57 12.43
CA LYS A 310 -22.60 1.04 13.76
C LYS A 310 -21.77 -0.24 13.61
N PHE A 311 -20.62 -0.21 12.92
CA PHE A 311 -19.83 -1.44 12.75
C PHE A 311 -19.20 -1.89 14.07
N TYR A 312 -18.38 -1.05 14.71
CA TYR A 312 -17.76 -1.35 16.00
C TYR A 312 -17.69 -0.10 16.88
N ALA A 313 -17.96 -0.20 18.19
CA ALA A 313 -17.92 0.95 19.08
C ALA A 313 -16.47 1.38 19.33
N ILE A 314 -16.18 2.68 19.17
CA ILE A 314 -14.82 3.21 19.37
C ILE A 314 -14.41 3.08 20.84
N ASP A 315 -15.33 3.30 21.77
CA ASP A 315 -15.03 3.23 23.20
C ASP A 315 -14.56 1.82 23.58
N ASP A 316 -15.21 0.77 23.08
CA ASP A 316 -14.82 -0.64 23.31
C ASP A 316 -13.44 -0.95 22.74
N LEU A 317 -13.14 -0.36 21.59
CA LEU A 317 -11.88 -0.54 20.87
C LEU A 317 -10.70 0.12 21.62
N LEU A 318 -10.95 1.18 22.37
CA LEU A 318 -9.94 1.87 23.18
C LEU A 318 -9.81 1.32 24.60
N THR A 319 -10.89 0.79 25.17
CA THR A 319 -10.92 0.39 26.60
C THR A 319 -10.72 -1.09 26.84
N TYR A 320 -11.33 -1.96 26.02
CA TYR A 320 -11.47 -3.38 26.38
C TYR A 320 -10.53 -4.32 25.64
N ASP A 321 -10.05 -3.95 24.45
CA ASP A 321 -9.17 -4.85 23.70
C ASP A 321 -8.02 -4.11 23.02
N PRO A 322 -6.89 -3.88 23.75
CA PRO A 322 -5.68 -3.30 23.15
C PRO A 322 -5.11 -4.18 22.04
N ARG A 323 -5.64 -5.40 21.85
CA ARG A 323 -5.25 -6.31 20.79
C ARG A 323 -5.98 -6.02 19.47
N ILE A 324 -6.92 -5.09 19.40
CA ILE A 324 -7.60 -4.76 18.12
C ILE A 324 -6.82 -3.72 17.31
N VAL A 325 -6.15 -2.79 18.00
CA VAL A 325 -5.41 -1.71 17.35
C VAL A 325 -3.92 -2.04 17.27
N VAL A 326 -3.39 -2.10 16.05
CA VAL A 326 -1.96 -2.33 15.78
C VAL A 326 -1.34 -1.01 15.34
N ASN A 327 -0.42 -0.44 16.12
CA ASN A 327 0.27 0.81 15.75
C ASN A 327 -0.69 1.95 15.32
N GLY A 328 -1.80 2.10 16.04
CA GLY A 328 -2.83 3.08 15.71
C GLY A 328 -3.62 2.77 14.44
N LYS A 329 -3.57 1.53 13.94
CA LYS A 329 -4.33 1.04 12.78
C LYS A 329 -5.35 -0.02 13.19
N VAL A 330 -6.46 -0.07 12.47
CA VAL A 330 -7.45 -1.15 12.54
C VAL A 330 -7.41 -1.94 11.24
N CYS A 331 -7.40 -3.27 11.35
CA CYS A 331 -7.36 -4.14 10.18
C CYS A 331 -8.67 -4.90 10.04
N LEU A 332 -9.22 -4.87 8.84
CA LEU A 332 -10.48 -5.48 8.48
C LEU A 332 -10.37 -6.21 7.15
N SER A 333 -11.26 -7.16 6.92
CA SER A 333 -11.41 -7.81 5.63
C SER A 333 -12.79 -7.56 5.07
N VAL A 334 -12.88 -7.55 3.74
CA VAL A 334 -14.14 -7.60 3.02
C VAL A 334 -14.11 -8.83 2.13
N LYS A 335 -15.14 -9.67 2.23
CA LYS A 335 -15.35 -10.85 1.39
C LYS A 335 -16.67 -10.73 0.64
N LEU A 336 -16.66 -11.07 -0.65
CA LEU A 336 -17.84 -11.25 -1.48
C LEU A 336 -18.12 -12.74 -1.63
N GLU A 337 -19.34 -13.18 -1.37
CA GLU A 337 -19.81 -14.54 -1.66
C GLU A 337 -21.00 -14.46 -2.62
N ASP A 338 -21.21 -15.49 -3.43
CA ASP A 338 -22.46 -15.62 -4.21
C ASP A 338 -23.68 -15.73 -3.29
N LEU A 339 -24.82 -15.18 -3.74
CA LEU A 339 -26.11 -15.27 -3.04
C LEU A 339 -26.91 -16.52 -3.41
#